data_AF-A0A530YM43-F1
#
_entry.id   AF-A0A530YM43-F1
#
_cell.length_a   1.000
_cell.length_b   1.000
_cell.length_c   1.000
_cell.angle_alpha   90.00
_cell.angle_beta   90.00
_cell.angle_gamma   90.00
#
_symmetry.space_group_name_H-M   'P 1'
#
loop_
_entity.id
_entity.type
_entity.pdbx_description
1 polymer ?
#
loop_
_entity_poly.entity_id
_entity_poly.type
_entity_poly.pdbx_seq_one_letter_code
_entity_poly.pdbx_strand_id
1 'polypeptide(L)' 'MTKPIFVLNGPNLNRLGMREPEIYGRTTLAEIERMCRDAAGDHPIRFHQSNIEGEIVNWVHEAIDD' A
#
# COMPACT_ATOMS: atom_id res chain seq x y z
N MET A 1 -15.62 16.40 -4.16
CA MET A 1 -15.38 15.02 -3.65
C MET A 1 -14.12 15.07 -2.79
N THR A 2 -14.01 14.23 -1.77
CA THR A 2 -12.81 14.15 -0.93
C THR A 2 -11.70 13.44 -1.72
N LYS A 3 -10.52 14.06 -1.86
CA LYS A 3 -9.37 13.43 -2.50
C LYS A 3 -8.94 12.20 -1.69
N PRO A 4 -8.62 11.06 -2.31
CA PRO A 4 -8.20 9.86 -1.59
C PRO A 4 -6.78 9.96 -1.02
N ILE A 5 -6.51 9.20 0.03
CA ILE A 5 -5.15 8.94 0.51
C ILE A 5 -4.55 7.83 -0.32
N PHE A 6 -3.43 8.11 -0.99
CA PHE A 6 -2.65 7.10 -1.70
C PHE A 6 -1.63 6.45 -0.75
N VAL A 7 -1.68 5.13 -0.66
CA VAL A 7 -0.69 4.31 0.06
C VAL A 7 0.06 3.49 -0.97
N LEU A 8 1.27 3.93 -1.32
CA LEU A 8 2.09 3.33 -2.38
C LEU A 8 3.20 2.47 -1.77
N ASN A 9 3.13 1.17 -2.04
CA ASN A 9 4.06 0.18 -1.51
C ASN A 9 5.11 -0.18 -2.57
N GLY A 10 6.38 -0.08 -2.17
CA GLY A 10 7.53 -0.38 -3.02
C GLY A 10 7.75 -1.86 -3.34
N PRO A 11 8.88 -2.18 -4.00
CA PRO A 11 9.20 -3.53 -4.43
C PRO A 11 9.34 -4.50 -3.26
N ASN A 12 9.00 -5.77 -3.51
CA ASN A 12 9.04 -6.91 -2.61
C ASN A 12 8.11 -6.85 -1.39
N LEU A 13 7.40 -5.75 -1.12
CA LEU A 13 6.46 -5.68 0.00
C LEU A 13 5.26 -6.63 -0.16
N ASN A 14 4.94 -7.06 -1.39
CA ASN A 14 4.00 -8.15 -1.65
C ASN A 14 4.42 -9.51 -1.04
N ARG A 15 5.67 -9.64 -0.59
CA ARG A 15 6.21 -10.85 0.05
C ARG A 15 6.17 -10.82 1.58
N LEU A 16 5.64 -9.75 2.18
CA LEU A 16 5.48 -9.65 3.63
C LEU A 16 4.68 -10.82 4.18
N GLY A 17 5.09 -11.31 5.36
CA GLY A 17 4.49 -12.46 6.04
C GLY A 17 4.88 -13.83 5.49
N MET A 18 5.66 -13.91 4.38
CA MET A 18 6.03 -15.18 3.76
C MET A 18 7.46 -15.64 4.06
N ARG A 19 8.39 -14.72 4.36
CA ARG A 19 9.79 -15.06 4.61
C ARG A 19 10.05 -15.23 6.09
N GLU A 20 10.56 -16.40 6.49
CA GLU A 20 10.99 -16.76 7.85
C GLU A 20 10.09 -16.10 8.92
N PRO A 21 8.78 -16.44 8.95
CA PRO A 21 7.77 -15.67 9.69
C PRO A 21 8.01 -15.64 11.20
N GLU A 22 8.73 -16.63 11.74
CA GLU A 22 9.24 -16.68 13.11
C GLU A 22 10.29 -15.59 13.42
N ILE A 23 10.96 -15.03 12.40
CA ILE A 23 11.96 -13.96 12.53
C ILE A 23 11.37 -12.61 12.12
N TYR A 24 10.66 -12.56 10.99
CA TYR A 24 10.22 -11.29 10.38
C TYR A 24 8.75 -10.95 10.64
N GLY A 25 8.04 -11.83 11.37
CA GLY A 25 6.61 -11.68 11.63
C GLY A 25 5.75 -12.25 10.49
N ARG A 26 4.47 -12.39 10.81
CA ARG A 26 3.46 -12.99 9.93
C ARG A 26 2.61 -11.97 9.19
N THR A 27 2.76 -10.69 9.53
CA THR A 27 1.93 -9.62 8.98
C THR A 27 2.12 -9.53 7.48
N THR A 28 1.03 -9.69 6.74
CA THR A 28 0.97 -9.62 5.29
C THR A 28 0.66 -8.20 4.81
N LEU A 29 0.92 -7.93 3.53
CA LEU A 29 0.55 -6.66 2.93
C LEU A 29 -0.97 -6.42 2.93
N ALA A 30 -1.77 -7.48 2.78
CA ALA A 30 -3.23 -7.41 2.85
C ALA A 30 -3.73 -7.04 4.26
N GLU A 31 -3.06 -7.52 5.31
CA GLU A 31 -3.38 -7.12 6.69
C GLU A 31 -3.02 -5.65 6.94
N ILE A 32 -1.89 -5.18 6.40
CA ILE A 32 -1.52 -3.76 6.43
C ILE A 32 -2.55 -2.90 5.69
N GLU A 33 -3.02 -3.34 4.51
CA GLU A 33 -4.07 -2.64 3.77
C GLU A 33 -5.33 -2.49 4.63
N ARG A 34 -5.76 -3.56 5.30
CA ARG A 34 -6.91 -3.51 6.22
C ARG A 34 -6.66 -2.52 7.37
N MET A 35 -5.47 -2.54 7.99
CA MET A 35 -5.11 -1.59 9.04
C MET A 35 -5.16 -0.13 8.55
N CYS A 36 -4.70 0.14 7.33
CA CYS A 36 -4.78 1.47 6.73
C CYS A 36 -6.24 1.90 6.52
N ARG A 37 -7.09 1.01 6.00
CA ARG A 37 -8.52 1.28 5.77
C ARG A 37 -9.27 1.51 7.08
N ASP A 38 -9.01 0.70 8.10
CA ASP A 38 -9.60 0.86 9.43
C ASP A 38 -9.19 2.20 10.05
N ALA A 39 -7.92 2.60 9.91
CA ALA A 39 -7.41 3.87 10.45
C ALA A 39 -7.93 5.10 9.70
N ALA A 40 -8.24 4.99 8.41
CA ALA A 40 -8.78 6.08 7.60
C ALA A 40 -10.28 6.32 7.78
N GLY A 41 -11.01 5.37 8.38
CA GLY A 41 -12.46 5.45 8.53
C GLY A 41 -13.16 5.58 7.17
N ASP A 42 -14.03 6.58 7.04
CA ASP A 42 -14.76 6.84 5.78
C ASP A 42 -13.91 7.54 4.71
N HIS A 43 -12.65 7.90 5.01
CA HIS A 43 -11.80 8.56 4.04
C HIS A 43 -11.35 7.58 2.94
N PRO A 44 -11.51 7.92 1.65
CA PRO A 44 -11.19 6.99 0.58
C PRO A 44 -9.68 6.70 0.53
N ILE A 45 -9.31 5.43 0.41
CA ILE A 45 -7.93 4.97 0.23
C ILE A 45 -7.73 4.35 -1.14
N ARG A 46 -6.65 4.75 -1.81
CA ARG A 46 -6.04 4.05 -2.95
C ARG A 46 -4.78 3.34 -2.48
N PHE A 47 -4.82 2.02 -2.42
CA PHE A 47 -3.74 1.19 -1.92
C PHE A 47 -3.12 0.43 -3.08
N HIS A 48 -1.84 0.67 -3.34
CA HIS A 48 -1.13 0.07 -4.48
C HIS A 48 0.20 -0.52 -4.05
N GLN A 49 0.65 -1.53 -4.80
CA GLN A 49 1.99 -2.09 -4.67
C GLN A 49 2.53 -2.40 -6.07
N SER A 50 3.80 -2.10 -6.30
CA SER A 50 4.49 -2.55 -7.50
C SER A 50 5.96 -2.89 -7.23
N ASN A 51 6.48 -3.78 -8.07
CA ASN A 51 7.91 -4.05 -8.19
C ASN A 51 8.58 -3.21 -9.29
N ILE A 52 7.80 -2.42 -10.04
CA ILE A 52 8.23 -1.60 -11.17
C ILE A 52 8.22 -0.14 -10.72
N GLU A 53 9.39 0.50 -10.75
CA GLU A 53 9.56 1.90 -10.36
C GLU A 53 8.61 2.84 -11.13
N GLY A 54 8.49 2.64 -12.44
CA GLY A 54 7.64 3.46 -13.30
C GLY A 54 6.16 3.45 -12.91
N GLU A 55 5.63 2.34 -12.39
CA GLU A 55 4.23 2.29 -11.92
C GLU A 55 4.05 3.13 -10.66
N ILE A 56 5.01 3.09 -9.74
CA ILE A 56 4.99 3.91 -8.52
C ILE A 56 5.06 5.39 -8.87
N VAL A 57 5.95 5.77 -9.80
CA VAL A 57 6.06 7.16 -10.28
C VAL A 57 4.75 7.62 -10.92
N ASN A 58 4.11 6.77 -11.74
CA ASN A 58 2.82 7.10 -12.35
C ASN A 58 1.73 7.34 -11.30
N TRP A 59 1.66 6.54 -10.23
CA TRP A 59 0.71 6.76 -9.14
C TRP A 59 1.02 8.02 -8.32
N VAL A 60 2.28 8.42 -8.20
CA VAL A 60 2.65 9.71 -7.57
C VAL A 60 2.13 10.88 -8.40
N HIS A 61 2.29 10.84 -9.72
CA HIS A 61 1.72 11.87 -10.60
C HIS A 61 0.20 11.89 -10.53
N GLU A 62 -0.45 10.72 -10.57
CA GLU A 62 -1.89 10.59 -10.41
C GLU A 62 -2.39 11.22 -9.10
N ALA A 63 -1.70 11.00 -7.98
CA ALA A 63 -2.06 11.57 -6.69
C ALA A 63 -1.92 13.10 -6.60
N ILE A 64 -1.09 13.70 -7.47
CA ILE A 64 -0.91 15.16 -7.57
C ILE A 64 -2.00 15.76 -8.48
N ASP A 65 -2.30 15.08 -9.58
CA ASP A 65 -3.20 15.55 -10.64
C ASP A 65 -4.69 15.37 -10.28
N ASP A 66 -5.06 14.31 -9.55
CA ASP A 66 -6.42 14.07 -8.98
C ASP A 66 -6.69 14.92 -7.73
#